data_AF-A0A146F7G8-F1
#
_entry.id   AF-A0A146F7G8-F1
#
_cell.length_a   1.000
_cell.length_b   1.000
_cell.length_c   1.000
_cell.angle_alpha   90.00
_cell.angle_beta   90.00
_cell.angle_gamma   90.00
#
_symmetry.space_group_name_H-M   'P 1'
#
loop_
_entity.id
_entity.type
_entity.pdbx_description
1 polymer ?
#
loop_
_entity_poly.entity_id
_entity_poly.type
_entity_poly.pdbx_seq_one_letter_code
_entity_poly.pdbx_strand_id
1 'polypeptide(L)'
;MNPAEDRKPASAATGSDKSYRPVLGPTHEGSQNPQEQPAEHSQVFSADRTLIHDLTLPPIPNLDIPPSPPGSPNPAANAKFAHFLTLKKQGMHFNEKLAGSTSLKNPSLLKKMMDHAGIDEQAQYHTSLPPEIWNISDLPSWGYKEELLKAQREIQNRAEEKKSAGQRDAINFVPATPSEFSRAGPIPSSRPKQRDDVYGPYNASYLQTTGPKTHTQSPAVTGTSVVAVKFNGGVAIAADNLASYGSLARFTDVKRLRKFGDSAIIGFSGDVSDMQYIDRLLESIDIRENYSTHGNTLNAKNLHTYLSKVFYKRRSEFNPLWNHVLVAGFDGDKKPFLSSADLLGTTFSAPHLATGFGAHLAVPILRRLFPEERPIESITKDEAVAALRECIKVLWYRDARSLDKYSLAVITEEGVEIQEDQQVEAQSWAFAETIKGYGAQVN
;
A
#
# COMPACT_ATOMS: atom_id res chain seq x y z
N MET A 1 9.25 -75.55 10.20
CA MET A 1 8.43 -76.55 9.50
C MET A 1 7.15 -75.86 9.06
N ASN A 2 6.99 -75.73 7.74
CA ASN A 2 5.73 -75.43 7.04
C ASN A 2 4.77 -76.63 7.17
N PRO A 3 3.44 -76.53 6.89
CA PRO A 3 2.89 -76.24 5.54
C PRO A 3 1.78 -75.15 5.53
N ALA A 4 1.70 -74.28 4.52
CA ALA A 4 1.26 -74.46 3.11
C ALA A 4 -0.29 -74.52 3.00
N GLU A 5 -0.95 -73.47 2.50
CA GLU A 5 -1.22 -73.10 1.08
C GLU A 5 -2.50 -73.78 0.52
N ASP A 6 -3.43 -72.96 0.01
CA ASP A 6 -3.96 -73.04 -1.38
C ASP A 6 -4.86 -71.82 -1.69
N ARG A 7 -4.46 -70.85 -2.53
CA ARG A 7 -4.41 -70.75 -4.03
C ARG A 7 -5.77 -70.32 -4.65
N LYS A 8 -5.93 -69.05 -5.10
CA LYS A 8 -5.59 -68.39 -6.42
C LYS A 8 -6.86 -68.25 -7.31
N PRO A 9 -6.94 -67.36 -8.36
CA PRO A 9 -5.86 -66.76 -9.16
C PRO A 9 -5.96 -65.26 -9.57
N ALA A 10 -4.88 -64.79 -10.21
CA ALA A 10 -4.61 -63.52 -10.90
C ALA A 10 -5.42 -63.35 -12.21
N SER A 11 -5.62 -62.16 -12.82
CA SER A 11 -4.68 -61.22 -13.49
C SER A 11 -5.52 -59.96 -13.89
N ALA A 12 -5.03 -58.78 -14.26
CA ALA A 12 -3.87 -58.38 -15.04
C ALA A 12 -3.52 -56.89 -14.80
N ALA A 13 -2.27 -56.54 -15.10
CA ALA A 13 -1.74 -55.18 -15.06
C ALA A 13 -2.11 -54.38 -16.32
N THR A 14 -2.41 -53.10 -16.15
CA THR A 14 -2.09 -52.02 -17.11
C THR A 14 -1.86 -50.73 -16.34
N GLY A 15 -0.65 -50.17 -16.46
CA GLY A 15 -0.33 -48.85 -15.94
C GLY A 15 -0.94 -47.73 -16.80
N SER A 16 -1.22 -46.60 -16.18
CA SER A 16 -0.93 -45.29 -16.77
C SER A 16 -0.99 -44.21 -15.70
N ASP A 17 0.10 -43.45 -15.68
CA ASP A 17 0.34 -42.19 -15.01
C ASP A 17 -0.84 -41.21 -15.17
N LYS A 18 -1.39 -40.71 -14.05
CA LYS A 18 -2.31 -39.56 -14.03
C LYS A 18 -1.92 -38.61 -12.90
N SER A 19 -1.32 -37.51 -13.33
CA SER A 19 -1.14 -36.24 -12.64
C SER A 19 -2.21 -35.93 -11.59
N TYR A 20 -1.79 -35.70 -10.35
CA TYR A 20 -2.59 -35.02 -9.34
C TYR A 20 -2.84 -33.57 -9.79
N ARG A 21 -4.02 -33.30 -10.31
CA ARG A 21 -4.57 -31.95 -10.46
C ARG A 21 -5.58 -31.70 -9.34
N PRO A 22 -5.63 -30.49 -8.75
CA PRO A 22 -6.69 -30.13 -7.80
C PRO A 22 -8.06 -30.18 -8.47
N VAL A 23 -9.05 -30.66 -7.73
CA VAL A 23 -10.46 -30.64 -8.13
C VAL A 23 -10.94 -29.18 -8.19
N LEU A 24 -11.33 -28.73 -9.39
CA LEU A 24 -11.96 -27.43 -9.62
C LEU A 24 -13.39 -27.45 -9.06
N GLY A 25 -13.69 -26.56 -8.12
CA GLY A 25 -15.06 -26.24 -7.69
C GLY A 25 -15.81 -25.43 -8.77
N PRO A 26 -17.14 -25.30 -8.66
CA PRO A 26 -17.98 -24.73 -9.71
C PRO A 26 -17.64 -23.26 -9.99
N THR A 27 -17.49 -22.95 -11.27
CA THR A 27 -17.23 -21.62 -11.81
C THR A 27 -18.48 -20.76 -11.77
N HIS A 28 -18.41 -19.59 -11.13
CA HIS A 28 -19.34 -18.48 -11.37
C HIS A 28 -18.78 -17.57 -12.47
N GLU A 29 -19.57 -17.36 -13.52
CA GLU A 29 -19.28 -16.38 -14.57
C GLU A 29 -19.50 -14.94 -14.06
N GLY A 30 -18.47 -14.11 -14.22
CA GLY A 30 -18.52 -12.69 -14.59
C GLY A 30 -19.42 -11.75 -13.78
N SER A 31 -18.81 -10.93 -12.92
CA SER A 31 -19.30 -9.57 -12.63
C SER A 31 -18.13 -8.61 -12.52
N GLN A 32 -18.31 -7.47 -13.16
CA GLN A 32 -17.30 -6.50 -13.59
C GLN A 32 -16.68 -5.68 -12.44
N ASN A 33 -15.43 -5.25 -12.68
CA ASN A 33 -14.68 -4.23 -11.93
C ASN A 33 -15.51 -2.98 -11.60
N PRO A 34 -15.27 -2.36 -10.42
CA PRO A 34 -15.31 -0.91 -10.26
C PRO A 34 -13.90 -0.34 -10.35
N GLN A 35 -13.66 0.50 -11.36
CA GLN A 35 -12.52 1.41 -11.39
C GLN A 35 -12.63 2.48 -10.30
N GLU A 36 -11.44 2.87 -9.85
CA GLU A 36 -11.11 3.88 -8.85
C GLU A 36 -11.67 5.28 -9.15
N GLN A 37 -12.12 5.96 -8.10
CA GLN A 37 -12.12 7.42 -7.99
C GLN A 37 -11.14 7.82 -6.87
N PRO A 38 -10.45 8.98 -6.98
CA PRO A 38 -9.46 9.40 -5.99
C PRO A 38 -10.15 9.87 -4.69
N ALA A 39 -9.76 9.26 -3.57
CA ALA A 39 -10.38 9.41 -2.25
C ALA A 39 -9.72 10.49 -1.36
N GLU A 40 -9.21 11.60 -1.92
CA GLU A 40 -8.42 12.56 -1.13
C GLU A 40 -9.16 13.82 -0.62
N HIS A 41 -10.46 14.01 -0.91
CA HIS A 41 -11.18 15.21 -0.44
C HIS A 41 -12.35 14.96 0.53
N SER A 42 -12.58 13.73 1.01
CA SER A 42 -13.73 13.41 1.88
C SER A 42 -13.40 13.27 3.38
N GLN A 43 -12.13 13.31 3.80
CA GLN A 43 -11.76 12.99 5.19
C GLN A 43 -11.97 14.16 6.18
N VAL A 44 -11.80 15.41 5.76
CA VAL A 44 -11.94 16.58 6.67
C VAL A 44 -13.42 16.85 7.01
N PHE A 45 -14.33 16.60 6.08
CA PHE A 45 -15.77 16.72 6.31
C PHE A 45 -16.37 15.54 7.10
N SER A 46 -15.61 14.47 7.34
CA SER A 46 -16.14 13.28 8.03
C SER A 46 -16.22 13.51 9.54
N ALA A 47 -15.21 14.12 10.15
CA ALA A 47 -15.12 14.28 11.61
C ALA A 47 -16.19 15.24 12.15
N ASP A 48 -16.33 16.42 11.53
CA ASP A 48 -17.35 17.40 11.90
C ASP A 48 -18.77 16.86 11.66
N ARG A 49 -18.95 16.07 10.60
CA ARG A 49 -20.24 15.45 10.29
C ARG A 49 -20.59 14.31 11.24
N THR A 50 -19.62 13.53 11.71
CA THR A 50 -19.84 12.55 12.79
C THR A 50 -20.15 13.24 14.12
N LEU A 51 -19.49 14.36 14.43
CA LEU A 51 -19.76 15.12 15.65
C LEU A 51 -21.17 15.72 15.66
N ILE A 52 -21.59 16.33 14.53
CA ILE A 52 -22.96 16.84 14.35
C ILE A 52 -23.98 15.70 14.44
N HIS A 53 -23.67 14.54 13.85
CA HIS A 53 -24.55 13.37 13.93
C HIS A 53 -24.71 12.91 15.38
N ASP A 54 -23.63 12.76 16.14
CA ASP A 54 -23.68 12.37 17.56
C ASP A 54 -24.44 13.38 18.43
N LEU A 55 -24.26 14.69 18.19
CA LEU A 55 -24.96 15.75 18.92
C LEU A 55 -26.44 15.88 18.56
N THR A 56 -26.89 15.30 17.45
CA THR A 56 -28.28 15.38 16.96
C THR A 56 -29.04 14.05 17.05
N LEU A 57 -28.41 12.99 17.55
CA LEU A 57 -29.09 11.71 17.78
C LEU A 57 -30.19 11.89 18.86
N PRO A 58 -31.43 11.44 18.59
CA PRO A 58 -32.49 11.50 19.59
C PRO A 58 -32.14 10.58 20.78
N PRO A 59 -32.46 10.99 22.02
CA PRO A 59 -32.10 10.25 23.25
C PRO A 59 -32.74 8.85 23.34
N ILE A 60 -33.72 8.55 22.49
CA ILE A 60 -34.30 7.23 22.30
C ILE A 60 -34.07 6.85 20.83
N PRO A 61 -33.26 5.82 20.53
CA PRO A 61 -32.98 5.43 19.15
C PRO A 61 -34.24 4.83 18.52
N ASN A 62 -34.98 5.66 17.78
CA ASN A 62 -36.03 5.19 16.89
C ASN A 62 -35.39 4.82 15.55
N LEU A 63 -35.02 3.55 15.42
CA LEU A 63 -34.44 2.97 14.20
C LEU A 63 -35.50 2.50 13.20
N ASP A 64 -36.80 2.73 13.50
CA ASP A 64 -37.88 2.33 12.62
C ASP A 64 -37.96 3.31 11.43
N ILE A 65 -37.76 2.76 10.23
CA ILE A 65 -37.97 3.50 9.00
C ILE A 65 -39.48 3.78 8.89
N PRO A 66 -39.93 5.05 8.81
CA PRO A 66 -41.35 5.35 8.71
C PRO A 66 -41.93 4.69 7.45
N PRO A 67 -43.17 4.17 7.50
CA PRO A 67 -43.82 3.58 6.34
C PRO A 67 -43.88 4.62 5.22
N SER A 68 -43.72 4.15 3.98
CA SER A 68 -43.81 5.03 2.81
C SER A 68 -45.14 5.78 2.82
N PRO A 69 -45.17 7.09 2.50
CA PRO A 69 -46.39 7.88 2.52
C PRO A 69 -47.47 7.23 1.63
N PRO A 70 -48.74 7.20 2.04
CA PRO A 70 -49.81 6.65 1.22
C PRO A 70 -49.89 7.39 -0.13
N GLY A 71 -49.84 6.64 -1.23
CA GLY A 71 -49.78 7.20 -2.60
C GLY A 71 -48.38 7.31 -3.21
N SER A 72 -47.33 6.88 -2.49
CA SER A 72 -45.98 6.71 -3.01
C SER A 72 -45.76 5.26 -3.49
N PRO A 73 -45.08 5.00 -4.62
CA PRO A 73 -44.46 5.97 -5.55
C PRO A 73 -45.39 6.36 -6.71
N ASN A 74 -45.18 7.56 -7.27
CA ASN A 74 -45.88 8.04 -8.48
C ASN A 74 -45.71 7.01 -9.63
N PRO A 75 -46.79 6.53 -10.26
CA PRO A 75 -46.74 5.53 -11.32
C PRO A 75 -45.81 5.91 -12.50
N ALA A 76 -45.76 7.19 -12.85
CA ALA A 76 -44.89 7.68 -13.93
C ALA A 76 -43.40 7.63 -13.56
N ALA A 77 -43.05 7.83 -12.28
CA ALA A 77 -41.68 7.69 -11.80
C ALA A 77 -41.27 6.20 -11.79
N ASN A 78 -42.14 5.32 -11.30
CA ASN A 78 -41.89 3.88 -11.30
C ASN A 78 -41.67 3.31 -12.72
N ALA A 79 -42.45 3.77 -13.71
CA ALA A 79 -42.26 3.38 -15.10
C ALA A 79 -40.87 3.78 -15.63
N LYS A 80 -40.39 4.98 -15.30
CA LYS A 80 -39.03 5.45 -15.67
C LYS A 80 -37.95 4.60 -15.00
N PHE A 81 -38.09 4.30 -13.70
CA PHE A 81 -37.12 3.45 -12.99
C PHE A 81 -37.10 2.01 -13.53
N ALA A 82 -38.26 1.42 -13.82
CA ALA A 82 -38.34 0.10 -14.44
C ALA A 82 -37.64 0.08 -15.81
N HIS A 83 -37.82 1.14 -16.61
CA HIS A 83 -37.13 1.30 -17.88
C HIS A 83 -35.60 1.41 -17.71
N PHE A 84 -35.12 2.24 -16.79
CA PHE A 84 -33.69 2.38 -16.50
C PHE A 84 -33.04 1.09 -15.98
N LEU A 85 -33.75 0.32 -15.15
CA LEU A 85 -33.29 -0.99 -14.69
C LEU A 85 -33.18 -1.99 -15.83
N THR A 86 -34.11 -1.93 -16.79
CA THR A 86 -34.08 -2.78 -17.99
C THR A 86 -32.88 -2.43 -18.87
N LEU A 87 -32.61 -1.13 -19.09
CA LEU A 87 -31.44 -0.66 -19.83
C LEU A 87 -30.13 -1.05 -19.14
N LYS A 88 -30.07 -1.00 -17.80
CA LYS A 88 -28.90 -1.40 -17.02
C LYS A 88 -28.61 -2.90 -17.16
N LYS A 89 -29.65 -3.76 -17.17
CA LYS A 89 -29.51 -5.21 -17.44
C LYS A 89 -28.97 -5.49 -18.84
N GLN A 90 -29.24 -4.61 -19.81
CA GLN A 90 -28.70 -4.68 -21.16
C GLN A 90 -27.28 -4.09 -21.29
N GLY A 91 -26.63 -3.74 -20.17
CA GLY A 91 -25.28 -3.16 -20.14
C GLY A 91 -25.21 -1.67 -20.51
N MET A 92 -26.35 -0.98 -20.66
CA MET A 92 -26.37 0.46 -20.91
C MET A 92 -26.50 1.25 -19.62
N HIS A 93 -25.41 1.88 -19.19
CA HIS A 93 -25.38 2.79 -18.04
C HIS A 93 -25.77 4.21 -18.46
N PHE A 94 -26.94 4.66 -18.02
CA PHE A 94 -27.50 5.97 -18.41
C PHE A 94 -26.59 7.15 -18.03
N ASN A 95 -26.06 7.19 -16.80
CA ASN A 95 -25.18 8.27 -16.33
C ASN A 95 -23.84 8.31 -17.08
N GLU A 96 -23.30 7.14 -17.45
CA GLU A 96 -22.07 7.03 -18.23
C GLU A 96 -22.28 7.53 -19.66
N LYS A 97 -23.42 7.17 -20.27
CA LYS A 97 -23.84 7.64 -21.58
C LYS A 97 -24.13 9.15 -21.60
N LEU A 98 -24.67 9.70 -20.51
CA LEU A 98 -24.84 11.15 -20.29
C LEU A 98 -23.51 11.87 -20.16
N ALA A 99 -22.57 11.34 -19.37
CA ALA A 99 -21.25 11.94 -19.16
C ALA A 99 -20.41 11.95 -20.45
N GLY A 100 -20.57 10.92 -21.29
CA GLY A 100 -19.94 10.83 -22.62
C GLY A 100 -20.63 11.69 -23.69
N SER A 101 -21.86 12.16 -23.46
CA SER A 101 -22.62 12.91 -24.45
C SER A 101 -22.08 14.33 -24.62
N THR A 102 -21.62 14.64 -25.84
CA THR A 102 -21.15 15.99 -26.21
C THR A 102 -22.25 17.04 -26.14
N SER A 103 -23.53 16.64 -26.26
CA SER A 103 -24.70 17.52 -26.15
C SER A 103 -24.91 18.07 -24.74
N LEU A 104 -24.42 17.36 -23.72
CA LEU A 104 -24.53 17.71 -22.30
C LEU A 104 -23.26 18.38 -21.76
N LYS A 105 -22.16 18.33 -22.52
CA LYS A 105 -20.99 19.19 -22.30
C LYS A 105 -21.33 20.60 -22.74
N ASN A 106 -22.03 21.33 -21.87
CA ASN A 106 -22.40 22.71 -22.14
C ASN A 106 -21.37 23.68 -21.51
N PRO A 107 -20.39 24.18 -22.28
CA PRO A 107 -19.40 25.13 -21.77
C PRO A 107 -20.03 26.46 -21.33
N SER A 108 -21.25 26.77 -21.78
CA SER A 108 -21.98 27.97 -21.38
C SER A 108 -22.77 27.82 -20.08
N LEU A 109 -22.88 26.60 -19.53
CA LEU A 109 -23.67 26.35 -18.32
C LEU A 109 -23.10 27.11 -17.13
N LEU A 110 -21.78 27.09 -16.95
CA LEU A 110 -21.12 27.82 -15.87
C LEU A 110 -21.39 29.33 -15.98
N LYS A 111 -21.31 29.90 -17.18
CA LYS A 111 -21.63 31.32 -17.43
C LYS A 111 -23.07 31.65 -17.03
N LYS A 112 -24.04 30.83 -17.47
CA LYS A 112 -25.45 31.01 -17.09
C LYS A 112 -25.70 30.88 -15.59
N MET A 113 -24.97 29.99 -14.90
CA MET A 113 -25.07 29.83 -13.45
C MET A 113 -24.46 31.02 -12.71
N MET A 114 -23.34 31.56 -13.20
CA MET A 114 -22.74 32.80 -12.67
C MET A 114 -23.65 33.99 -12.87
N ASP A 115 -24.22 34.16 -14.07
CA ASP A 115 -25.20 35.20 -14.40
C ASP A 115 -26.44 35.10 -13.49
N HIS A 116 -26.95 33.88 -13.25
CA HIS A 116 -28.08 33.64 -12.34
C HIS A 116 -27.75 33.95 -10.88
N ALA A 117 -26.53 33.65 -10.45
CA ALA A 117 -26.04 33.97 -9.11
C ALA A 117 -25.62 35.45 -8.95
N GLY A 118 -25.71 36.27 -10.00
CA GLY A 118 -25.32 37.67 -9.99
C GLY A 118 -23.81 37.89 -9.87
N ILE A 119 -23.00 36.90 -10.22
CA ILE A 119 -21.53 36.96 -10.17
C ILE A 119 -21.04 37.43 -11.54
N ASP A 120 -20.51 38.65 -11.61
CA ASP A 120 -19.90 39.17 -12.82
C ASP A 120 -18.54 38.49 -13.13
N GLU A 121 -18.02 38.69 -14.34
CA GLU A 121 -16.77 38.05 -14.78
C GLU A 121 -15.53 38.50 -13.98
N GLN A 122 -15.60 39.58 -13.19
CA GLN A 122 -14.51 40.03 -12.31
C GLN A 122 -14.65 39.44 -10.91
N ALA A 123 -15.88 39.30 -10.43
CA ALA A 123 -16.24 38.79 -9.12
C ALA A 123 -15.90 37.31 -8.95
N GLN A 124 -15.70 36.56 -10.04
CA GLN A 124 -15.20 35.19 -9.99
C GLN A 124 -13.81 35.06 -9.34
N TYR A 125 -13.03 36.15 -9.27
CA TYR A 125 -11.70 36.17 -8.63
C TYR A 125 -11.70 36.90 -7.28
N HIS A 126 -12.87 37.31 -6.77
CA HIS A 126 -12.96 37.83 -5.42
C HIS A 126 -12.71 36.71 -4.39
N THR A 127 -12.03 37.09 -3.32
CA THR A 127 -11.70 36.20 -2.20
C THR A 127 -12.35 36.73 -0.93
N SER A 128 -12.53 35.85 0.05
CA SER A 128 -12.97 36.22 1.40
C SER A 128 -11.84 36.84 2.25
N LEU A 129 -10.63 36.96 1.71
CA LEU A 129 -9.48 37.55 2.39
C LEU A 129 -9.56 39.09 2.41
N PRO A 130 -9.04 39.75 3.47
CA PRO A 130 -8.94 41.20 3.52
C PRO A 130 -8.17 41.78 2.32
N PRO A 131 -8.54 42.97 1.80
CA PRO A 131 -7.87 43.61 0.67
C PRO A 131 -6.38 43.90 0.91
N GLU A 132 -5.96 43.96 2.17
CA GLU A 132 -4.58 44.13 2.62
C GLU A 132 -3.70 42.90 2.31
N ILE A 133 -4.31 41.72 2.21
CA ILE A 133 -3.63 40.44 1.97
C ILE A 133 -3.76 40.02 0.51
N TRP A 134 -4.88 40.35 -0.13
CA TRP A 134 -5.12 39.99 -1.52
C TRP A 134 -5.96 41.05 -2.25
N ASN A 135 -5.39 41.61 -3.30
CA ASN A 135 -6.10 42.48 -4.24
C ASN A 135 -6.05 41.87 -5.64
N ILE A 136 -7.20 41.86 -6.32
CA ILE A 136 -7.32 41.38 -7.70
C ILE A 136 -6.44 42.16 -8.67
N SER A 137 -6.18 43.45 -8.39
CA SER A 137 -5.30 44.30 -9.20
C SER A 137 -3.83 43.88 -9.16
N ASP A 138 -3.42 43.07 -8.18
CA ASP A 138 -2.05 42.55 -8.07
C ASP A 138 -1.87 41.25 -8.87
N LEU A 139 -2.95 40.67 -9.42
CA LEU A 139 -2.88 39.44 -10.20
C LEU A 139 -2.19 39.72 -11.55
N PRO A 140 -1.07 39.03 -11.85
CA PRO A 140 -0.40 39.17 -13.14
C PRO A 140 -1.30 38.78 -14.31
N SER A 141 -1.02 39.30 -15.51
CA SER A 141 -1.81 38.99 -16.71
C SER A 141 -1.95 37.50 -17.01
N TRP A 142 -0.93 36.69 -16.70
CA TRP A 142 -0.97 35.23 -16.88
C TRP A 142 -1.88 34.51 -15.86
N GLY A 143 -2.29 35.16 -14.78
CA GLY A 143 -3.14 34.60 -13.73
C GLY A 143 -4.62 34.57 -14.09
N TYR A 144 -5.02 35.30 -15.15
CA TYR A 144 -6.39 35.32 -15.62
C TYR A 144 -6.73 34.06 -16.43
N LYS A 145 -7.97 33.59 -16.32
CA LYS A 145 -8.48 32.37 -16.98
C LYS A 145 -8.18 32.32 -18.48
N GLU A 146 -8.29 33.44 -19.18
CA GLU A 146 -8.10 33.49 -20.63
C GLU A 146 -6.64 33.20 -21.04
N GLU A 147 -5.69 33.79 -20.32
CA GLU A 147 -4.25 33.58 -20.56
C GLU A 147 -3.83 32.17 -20.12
N LEU A 148 -4.37 31.64 -19.02
CA LEU A 148 -4.15 30.25 -18.61
C LEU A 148 -4.68 29.26 -19.66
N LEU A 149 -5.86 29.52 -20.22
CA LEU A 149 -6.47 28.67 -21.24
C LEU A 149 -5.66 28.72 -22.55
N LYS A 150 -5.13 29.89 -22.90
CA LYS A 150 -4.21 30.06 -24.03
C LYS A 150 -2.91 29.29 -23.82
N ALA A 151 -2.28 29.41 -22.66
CA ALA A 151 -1.06 28.67 -22.31
C ALA A 151 -1.30 27.15 -22.32
N GLN A 152 -2.45 26.69 -21.81
CA GLN A 152 -2.81 25.27 -21.83
C GLN A 152 -2.97 24.72 -23.26
N ARG A 153 -3.59 25.49 -24.15
CA ARG A 153 -3.69 25.14 -25.58
C ARG A 153 -2.34 25.09 -26.26
N GLU A 154 -1.45 26.06 -26.00
CA GLU A 154 -0.09 26.04 -26.54
C GLU A 154 0.71 24.82 -26.07
N ILE A 155 0.58 24.42 -24.81
CA ILE A 155 1.22 23.22 -24.27
C ILE A 155 0.68 21.95 -24.96
N GLN A 156 -0.64 21.87 -25.16
CA GLN A 156 -1.26 20.74 -25.86
C GLN A 156 -0.78 20.65 -27.31
N ASN A 157 -0.81 21.77 -28.05
CA ASN A 157 -0.34 21.82 -29.43
C ASN A 157 1.15 21.42 -29.53
N ARG A 158 2.00 21.94 -28.64
CA ARG A 158 3.43 21.58 -28.60
C ARG A 158 3.66 20.10 -28.27
N ALA A 159 2.80 19.50 -27.44
CA ALA A 159 2.87 18.06 -27.14
C ALA A 159 2.44 17.20 -28.34
N GLU A 160 1.44 17.64 -29.10
CA GLU A 160 0.99 16.98 -30.34
C GLU A 160 2.03 17.10 -31.48
N GLU A 161 2.67 18.27 -31.60
CA GLU A 161 3.78 18.50 -32.52
C GLU A 161 4.99 17.61 -32.20
N LYS A 162 5.36 17.46 -30.91
CA LYS A 162 6.43 16.55 -30.49
C LYS A 162 6.11 15.07 -30.77
N LYS A 163 4.85 14.67 -30.57
CA LYS A 163 4.38 13.31 -30.89
C LYS A 163 4.41 13.03 -32.39
N SER A 164 4.08 14.01 -33.22
CA SER A 164 4.12 13.86 -34.68
C SER A 164 5.53 13.97 -35.27
N ALA A 165 6.44 14.72 -34.65
CA ALA A 165 7.84 14.83 -35.06
C ALA A 165 8.66 13.55 -34.81
N GLY A 166 8.34 12.77 -33.76
CA GLY A 166 9.04 11.52 -33.44
C GLY A 166 8.78 10.34 -34.41
N GLN A 167 7.93 10.53 -35.43
CA GLN A 167 7.47 9.45 -36.30
C GLN A 167 8.10 9.44 -37.71
N ARG A 168 9.05 10.34 -38.03
CA ARG A 168 9.49 10.55 -39.43
C ARG A 168 10.93 10.28 -39.85
N ASP A 169 11.85 9.90 -38.97
CA ASP A 169 13.21 9.55 -39.42
C ASP A 169 13.54 8.07 -39.19
N ALA A 170 13.10 7.23 -40.12
CA ALA A 170 13.61 5.87 -40.25
C ALA A 170 15.04 5.94 -40.84
N ILE A 171 16.05 5.80 -39.98
CA ILE A 171 17.44 5.68 -40.39
C ILE A 171 17.62 4.35 -41.15
N ASN A 172 17.86 4.43 -42.46
CA ASN A 172 18.16 3.28 -43.31
C ASN A 172 19.63 2.90 -43.18
N PHE A 173 19.92 1.73 -42.58
CA PHE A 173 21.24 1.12 -42.59
C PHE A 173 21.41 0.23 -43.82
N VAL A 174 22.48 0.46 -44.58
CA VAL A 174 22.86 -0.36 -45.74
C VAL A 174 23.59 -1.63 -45.25
N PRO A 175 23.21 -2.84 -45.66
CA PRO A 175 23.96 -4.05 -45.30
C PRO A 175 25.19 -4.20 -46.20
N ALA A 176 26.34 -4.51 -45.59
CA ALA A 176 27.58 -4.85 -46.30
C ALA A 176 27.49 -6.26 -46.92
N THR A 177 28.07 -6.41 -48.12
CA THR A 177 28.21 -7.67 -48.85
C THR A 177 29.20 -8.63 -48.17
N PRO A 178 28.93 -9.95 -48.12
CA PRO A 178 29.83 -10.90 -47.47
C PRO A 178 30.89 -11.43 -48.44
N SER A 179 32.16 -11.30 -48.07
CA SER A 179 33.27 -12.11 -48.60
C SER A 179 33.75 -13.10 -47.53
N GLU A 180 33.40 -14.36 -47.76
CA GLU A 180 34.15 -15.61 -47.55
C GLU A 180 35.27 -15.75 -46.48
N PHE A 181 35.16 -16.88 -45.76
CA PHE A 181 36.15 -17.64 -44.97
C PHE A 181 36.61 -17.13 -43.58
N SER A 182 36.08 -17.75 -42.51
CA SER A 182 36.82 -18.74 -41.68
C SER A 182 36.21 -18.96 -40.28
N ARG A 183 35.50 -20.08 -40.15
CA ARG A 183 35.34 -21.01 -39.02
C ARG A 183 35.98 -20.66 -37.64
N ALA A 184 35.14 -20.24 -36.69
CA ALA A 184 35.19 -20.62 -35.26
C ALA A 184 33.84 -20.27 -34.62
N GLY A 185 33.08 -21.27 -34.15
CA GLY A 185 31.70 -21.07 -33.68
C GLY A 185 31.58 -20.74 -32.19
N PRO A 186 30.56 -19.95 -31.79
CA PRO A 186 30.05 -19.93 -30.42
C PRO A 186 28.65 -20.58 -30.29
N ILE A 187 28.56 -21.44 -29.27
CA ILE A 187 27.43 -21.83 -28.40
C ILE A 187 25.99 -21.46 -28.85
N PRO A 188 25.06 -22.43 -28.98
CA PRO A 188 23.67 -22.14 -29.37
C PRO A 188 22.82 -21.63 -28.20
N SER A 189 22.43 -20.36 -28.25
CA SER A 189 21.29 -19.81 -27.52
C SER A 189 20.05 -19.76 -28.44
N SER A 190 19.52 -20.92 -28.83
CA SER A 190 18.30 -20.99 -29.63
C SER A 190 17.16 -21.64 -28.85
N ARG A 191 16.37 -20.82 -28.14
CA ARG A 191 14.94 -21.15 -28.03
C ARG A 191 14.38 -21.13 -29.46
N PRO A 192 13.62 -22.15 -29.89
CA PRO A 192 13.04 -22.14 -31.22
C PRO A 192 12.07 -20.97 -31.31
N LYS A 193 12.37 -20.01 -32.20
CA LYS A 193 11.42 -18.97 -32.60
C LYS A 193 10.23 -19.72 -33.21
N GLN A 194 9.03 -19.51 -32.66
CA GLN A 194 7.82 -20.14 -33.16
C GLN A 194 7.64 -19.77 -34.64
N ARG A 195 7.16 -20.73 -35.45
CA ARG A 195 7.13 -20.54 -36.89
C ARG A 195 6.11 -19.46 -37.26
N ASP A 196 6.58 -18.41 -37.92
CA ASP A 196 5.77 -17.26 -38.35
C ASP A 196 4.70 -17.66 -39.40
N ASP A 197 4.83 -18.83 -40.04
CA ASP A 197 3.87 -19.39 -40.99
C ASP A 197 2.56 -19.89 -40.34
N VAL A 198 2.61 -20.28 -39.05
CA VAL A 198 1.45 -20.75 -38.29
C VAL A 198 0.83 -19.64 -37.44
N TYR A 199 1.66 -18.74 -36.88
CA TYR A 199 1.22 -17.76 -35.88
C TYR A 199 1.24 -16.30 -36.37
N GLY A 200 1.70 -16.05 -37.60
CA GLY A 200 1.85 -14.71 -38.16
C GLY A 200 3.06 -13.95 -37.60
N PRO A 201 3.45 -12.82 -38.23
CA PRO A 201 4.58 -12.02 -37.77
C PRO A 201 4.30 -11.43 -36.39
N TYR A 202 5.18 -11.71 -35.43
CA TYR A 202 5.07 -11.20 -34.06
C TYR A 202 5.07 -9.66 -34.08
N ASN A 203 3.99 -9.05 -33.61
CA ASN A 203 3.92 -7.59 -33.52
C ASN A 203 4.73 -7.12 -32.29
N ALA A 204 5.91 -6.55 -32.54
CA ALA A 204 6.77 -6.01 -31.48
C ALA A 204 6.20 -4.75 -30.81
N SER A 205 5.09 -4.18 -31.29
CA SER A 205 4.44 -3.01 -30.65
C SER A 205 3.92 -3.30 -29.24
N TYR A 206 3.66 -4.57 -28.90
CA TYR A 206 3.25 -5.01 -27.56
C TYR A 206 4.42 -5.18 -26.59
N LEU A 207 5.64 -5.35 -27.12
CA LEU A 207 6.87 -5.25 -26.32
C LEU A 207 7.15 -3.77 -26.12
N GLN A 208 6.34 -3.12 -25.27
CA GLN A 208 6.75 -1.83 -24.74
C GLN A 208 8.13 -2.02 -24.12
N THR A 209 9.09 -1.21 -24.56
CA THR A 209 10.40 -1.05 -23.93
C THR A 209 10.21 -0.38 -22.57
N THR A 210 9.47 -1.00 -21.67
CA THR A 210 9.55 -0.67 -20.25
C THR A 210 10.88 -1.24 -19.77
N GLY A 211 11.90 -0.38 -19.74
CA GLY A 211 13.01 -0.61 -18.83
C GLY A 211 12.48 -0.83 -17.41
N PRO A 212 13.26 -1.45 -16.51
CA PRO A 212 12.83 -1.63 -15.13
C PRO A 212 12.39 -0.28 -14.57
N LYS A 213 11.16 -0.20 -14.03
CA LYS A 213 10.69 1.02 -13.35
C LYS A 213 11.64 1.27 -12.18
N THR A 214 12.37 2.37 -12.22
CA THR A 214 13.38 2.73 -11.21
C THR A 214 12.81 3.59 -10.08
N HIS A 215 11.50 3.88 -10.09
CA HIS A 215 10.82 4.66 -9.06
C HIS A 215 9.55 3.96 -8.57
N THR A 216 9.35 3.95 -7.25
CA THR A 216 8.24 3.27 -6.59
C THR A 216 7.00 4.18 -6.63
N GLN A 217 6.07 3.90 -7.54
CA GLN A 217 4.75 4.57 -7.59
C GLN A 217 3.69 3.87 -6.75
N SER A 218 3.89 2.58 -6.50
CA SER A 218 3.02 1.72 -5.71
C SER A 218 3.89 0.60 -5.12
N PRO A 219 3.70 0.25 -3.85
CA PRO A 219 4.47 -0.84 -3.25
C PRO A 219 4.06 -2.18 -3.86
N ALA A 220 5.01 -3.10 -4.02
CA ALA A 220 4.77 -4.39 -4.65
C ALA A 220 4.72 -5.52 -3.63
N VAL A 221 5.81 -5.67 -2.87
CA VAL A 221 5.94 -6.68 -1.82
C VAL A 221 6.04 -5.94 -0.51
N THR A 222 5.09 -6.16 0.40
CA THR A 222 4.95 -5.35 1.61
C THR A 222 5.03 -6.17 2.88
N GLY A 223 5.73 -5.63 3.87
CA GLY A 223 5.64 -6.04 5.27
C GLY A 223 4.66 -5.13 6.01
N THR A 224 3.91 -5.70 6.96
CA THR A 224 2.87 -4.96 7.69
C THR A 224 3.43 -4.37 8.97
N SER A 225 2.96 -4.81 10.14
CA SER A 225 3.13 -4.09 11.39
C SER A 225 4.50 -4.34 12.01
N VAL A 226 5.04 -3.30 12.65
CA VAL A 226 6.20 -3.33 13.54
C VAL A 226 5.75 -2.68 14.85
N VAL A 227 6.10 -3.25 16.00
CA VAL A 227 5.67 -2.78 17.32
C VAL A 227 6.88 -2.66 18.24
N ALA A 228 6.97 -1.58 19.01
CA ALA A 228 8.09 -1.33 19.92
C ALA A 228 7.65 -0.66 21.23
N VAL A 229 8.37 -0.94 22.32
CA VAL A 229 8.11 -0.45 23.68
C VAL A 229 9.43 -0.15 24.38
N LYS A 230 9.54 1.03 25.01
CA LYS A 230 10.64 1.40 25.92
C LYS A 230 10.40 0.77 27.30
N PHE A 231 11.49 0.37 27.95
CA PHE A 231 11.47 -0.13 29.33
C PHE A 231 12.70 0.40 30.09
N ASN A 232 12.78 0.12 31.38
CA ASN A 232 13.90 0.52 32.20
C ASN A 232 15.21 -0.14 31.71
N GLY A 233 16.13 0.66 31.19
CA GLY A 233 17.40 0.19 30.67
C GLY A 233 17.39 -0.26 29.20
N GLY A 234 16.31 -0.03 28.43
CA GLY A 234 16.32 -0.41 27.02
C GLY A 234 15.04 -0.21 26.22
N VAL A 235 15.02 -0.81 25.03
CA VAL A 235 13.88 -0.81 24.10
C VAL A 235 13.69 -2.22 23.54
N ALA A 236 12.45 -2.69 23.47
CA ALA A 236 12.08 -3.94 22.82
C ALA A 236 11.28 -3.65 21.55
N ILE A 237 11.52 -4.43 20.49
CA ILE A 237 10.86 -4.27 19.18
C ILE A 237 10.55 -5.63 18.57
N ALA A 238 9.42 -5.75 17.89
CA ALA A 238 8.98 -6.98 17.23
C ALA A 238 8.34 -6.70 15.86
N ALA A 239 8.54 -7.64 14.94
CA ALA A 239 7.92 -7.64 13.61
C ALA A 239 7.76 -9.08 13.13
N ASP A 240 6.66 -9.39 12.43
CA ASP A 240 6.52 -10.70 11.78
C ASP A 240 7.47 -10.87 10.59
N ASN A 241 7.62 -12.12 10.14
CA ASN A 241 8.54 -12.47 9.05
C ASN A 241 7.85 -12.48 7.67
N LEU A 242 6.64 -11.95 7.55
CA LEU A 242 5.85 -12.03 6.31
C LEU A 242 6.13 -10.85 5.39
N ALA A 243 6.31 -11.15 4.12
CA ALA A 243 6.23 -10.20 3.03
C ALA A 243 5.19 -10.65 2.00
N SER A 244 4.11 -9.87 1.90
CA SER A 244 2.94 -10.16 1.07
C SER A 244 3.04 -9.48 -0.28
N TYR A 245 2.67 -10.19 -1.34
CA TYR A 245 2.44 -9.62 -2.67
C TYR A 245 0.93 -9.43 -2.86
N GLY A 246 0.44 -8.24 -2.54
CA GLY A 246 -0.99 -7.99 -2.40
C GLY A 246 -1.61 -8.93 -1.37
N SER A 247 -2.48 -9.84 -1.82
CA SER A 247 -3.13 -10.81 -0.94
C SER A 247 -2.39 -12.12 -0.74
N LEU A 248 -1.37 -12.38 -1.54
CA LEU A 248 -0.60 -13.60 -1.49
C LEU A 248 0.51 -13.48 -0.46
N ALA A 249 0.53 -14.38 0.53
CA ALA A 249 1.67 -14.58 1.41
C ALA A 249 2.84 -15.18 0.62
N ARG A 250 3.64 -14.32 -0.04
CA ARG A 250 4.61 -14.73 -1.05
C ARG A 250 5.94 -15.19 -0.45
N PHE A 251 6.45 -14.45 0.53
CA PHE A 251 7.69 -14.77 1.23
C PHE A 251 7.42 -14.80 2.73
N THR A 252 7.60 -15.97 3.34
CA THR A 252 7.21 -16.25 4.73
C THR A 252 8.36 -16.09 5.74
N ASP A 253 9.55 -15.75 5.27
CA ASP A 253 10.75 -15.66 6.10
C ASP A 253 11.63 -14.47 5.69
N VAL A 254 11.05 -13.26 5.77
CA VAL A 254 11.76 -12.00 5.53
C VAL A 254 12.04 -11.33 6.86
N LYS A 255 13.32 -11.24 7.25
CA LYS A 255 13.72 -10.51 8.46
C LYS A 255 13.59 -9.00 8.24
N ARG A 256 12.66 -8.38 8.96
CA ARG A 256 12.31 -6.94 8.87
C ARG A 256 12.89 -6.09 9.99
N LEU A 257 13.56 -6.71 10.97
CA LEU A 257 14.37 -6.03 11.98
C LEU A 257 15.82 -6.08 11.52
N ARG A 258 16.45 -4.92 11.33
CA ARG A 258 17.86 -4.81 10.90
C ARG A 258 18.66 -4.11 11.98
N LYS A 259 19.78 -4.73 12.37
CA LYS A 259 20.74 -4.15 13.31
C LYS A 259 21.68 -3.20 12.55
N PHE A 260 21.89 -2.00 13.10
CA PHE A 260 22.86 -1.04 12.59
C PHE A 260 23.76 -0.57 13.73
N GLY A 261 25.07 -0.69 13.54
CA GLY A 261 26.05 -0.49 14.61
C GLY A 261 25.79 -1.42 15.81
N ASP A 262 26.24 -1.02 16.99
CA ASP A 262 26.16 -1.85 18.20
C ASP A 262 24.91 -1.64 19.04
N SER A 263 24.21 -0.52 18.87
CA SER A 263 23.17 -0.06 19.80
C SER A 263 21.85 0.36 19.13
N ALA A 264 21.65 0.08 17.84
CA ALA A 264 20.43 0.43 17.14
C ALA A 264 19.83 -0.72 16.30
N ILE A 265 18.51 -0.79 16.30
CA ILE A 265 17.70 -1.61 15.41
C ILE A 265 16.69 -0.72 14.68
N ILE A 266 16.45 -1.04 13.42
CA ILE A 266 15.38 -0.45 12.64
C ILE A 266 14.41 -1.55 12.24
N GLY A 267 13.15 -1.36 12.58
CA GLY A 267 12.05 -2.19 12.13
C GLY A 267 11.35 -1.57 10.93
N PHE A 268 11.18 -2.34 9.87
CA PHE A 268 10.65 -1.87 8.59
C PHE A 268 9.21 -2.37 8.34
N SER A 269 8.33 -1.42 8.05
CA SER A 269 7.01 -1.64 7.44
C SER A 269 6.96 -1.03 6.04
N GLY A 270 6.05 -1.49 5.20
CA GLY A 270 5.89 -1.03 3.83
C GLY A 270 6.67 -1.86 2.82
N ASP A 271 7.16 -1.24 1.75
CA ASP A 271 7.78 -1.95 0.63
C ASP A 271 9.14 -2.58 0.99
N VAL A 272 9.31 -3.86 0.64
CA VAL A 272 10.50 -4.65 0.96
C VAL A 272 11.70 -4.27 0.08
N SER A 273 11.47 -3.81 -1.15
CA SER A 273 12.57 -3.38 -2.02
C SER A 273 13.16 -2.06 -1.56
N ASP A 274 12.33 -1.12 -1.13
CA ASP A 274 12.76 0.14 -0.51
C ASP A 274 13.46 -0.12 0.83
N MET A 275 12.97 -1.07 1.64
CA MET A 275 13.68 -1.54 2.84
C MET A 275 15.11 -1.99 2.52
N GLN A 276 15.28 -2.86 1.51
CA GLN A 276 16.62 -3.35 1.11
C GLN A 276 17.52 -2.24 0.55
N TYR A 277 16.94 -1.19 -0.04
CA TYR A 277 17.68 -0.02 -0.48
C TYR A 277 18.17 0.80 0.73
N ILE A 278 17.30 1.03 1.72
CA ILE A 278 17.64 1.74 2.95
C ILE A 278 18.70 0.97 3.74
N ASP A 279 18.59 -0.36 3.81
CA ASP A 279 19.56 -1.25 4.45
C ASP A 279 20.97 -1.03 3.90
N ARG A 280 21.13 -1.14 2.58
CA ARG A 280 22.39 -0.88 1.87
C ARG A 280 22.90 0.56 2.03
N LEU A 281 21.98 1.53 2.05
CA LEU A 281 22.33 2.94 2.25
C LEU A 281 22.95 3.16 3.64
N LEU A 282 22.31 2.62 4.68
CA LEU A 282 22.78 2.76 6.06
C LEU A 282 24.06 1.97 6.31
N GLU A 283 24.19 0.74 5.80
CA GLU A 283 25.43 -0.02 5.85
C GLU A 283 26.60 0.76 5.22
N SER A 284 26.38 1.41 4.07
CA SER A 284 27.42 2.21 3.42
C SER A 284 27.85 3.44 4.23
N ILE A 285 26.96 3.97 5.08
CA ILE A 285 27.27 5.10 5.96
C ILE A 285 28.03 4.58 7.17
N ASP A 286 27.54 3.50 7.79
CA ASP A 286 28.17 2.87 8.94
C ASP A 286 29.63 2.45 8.63
N ILE A 287 29.84 1.79 7.49
CA ILE A 287 31.19 1.43 7.01
C ILE A 287 32.07 2.69 6.92
N ARG A 288 31.61 3.76 6.26
CA ARG A 288 32.41 4.99 6.10
C ARG A 288 32.74 5.67 7.42
N GLU A 289 31.80 5.72 8.35
CA GLU A 289 32.02 6.30 9.67
C GLU A 289 32.98 5.44 10.52
N ASN A 290 32.90 4.11 10.42
CA ASN A 290 33.81 3.21 11.13
C ASN A 290 35.27 3.32 10.66
N TYR A 291 35.51 3.77 9.43
CA TYR A 291 36.86 4.09 8.92
C TYR A 291 37.27 5.55 9.14
N SER A 292 36.41 6.38 9.74
CA SER A 292 36.73 7.77 10.06
C SER A 292 37.68 7.84 11.25
N THR A 293 38.66 8.73 11.16
CA THR A 293 39.68 8.95 12.21
C THR A 293 39.09 9.48 13.54
N HIS A 294 37.82 9.92 13.52
CA HIS A 294 37.19 10.62 14.64
C HIS A 294 36.45 9.70 15.64
N GLY A 295 36.42 8.38 15.43
CA GLY A 295 35.96 7.40 16.42
C GLY A 295 34.51 7.54 16.89
N ASN A 296 33.67 8.30 16.19
CA ASN A 296 32.27 8.52 16.57
C ASN A 296 31.38 7.46 15.91
N THR A 297 30.79 6.60 16.72
CA THR A 297 29.81 5.59 16.27
C THR A 297 28.43 6.21 16.07
N LEU A 298 27.67 5.74 15.08
CA LEU A 298 26.30 6.19 14.83
C LEU A 298 25.36 5.70 15.93
N ASN A 299 24.64 6.62 16.57
CA ASN A 299 23.58 6.28 17.53
C ASN A 299 22.19 6.27 16.87
N ALA A 300 21.18 5.76 17.58
CA ALA A 300 19.83 5.61 17.05
C ALA A 300 19.19 6.97 16.67
N LYS A 301 19.50 8.04 17.42
CA LYS A 301 19.02 9.40 17.14
C LYS A 301 19.63 9.96 15.84
N ASN A 302 20.91 9.68 15.57
CA ASN A 302 21.57 10.08 14.32
C ASN A 302 20.96 9.34 13.14
N LEU A 303 20.74 8.02 13.26
CA LEU A 303 20.08 7.22 12.22
C LEU A 303 18.67 7.72 11.93
N HIS A 304 17.87 7.99 12.96
CA HIS A 304 16.53 8.55 12.81
C HIS A 304 16.54 9.92 12.13
N THR A 305 17.44 10.82 12.55
CA THR A 305 17.58 12.15 11.95
C THR A 305 18.04 12.09 10.50
N TYR A 306 18.90 11.12 10.16
CA TYR A 306 19.31 10.89 8.79
C TYR A 306 18.14 10.38 7.94
N LEU A 307 17.45 9.34 8.41
CA LEU A 307 16.32 8.75 7.70
C LEU A 307 15.18 9.73 7.49
N SER A 308 14.85 10.57 8.47
CA SER A 308 13.80 11.59 8.31
C SER A 308 14.12 12.55 7.17
N LYS A 309 15.37 12.97 7.03
CA LYS A 309 15.84 13.79 5.91
C LYS A 309 15.80 13.04 4.58
N VAL A 310 16.16 11.75 4.58
CA VAL A 310 16.07 10.90 3.38
C VAL A 310 14.61 10.78 2.93
N PHE A 311 13.68 10.40 3.80
CA PHE A 311 12.26 10.30 3.48
C PHE A 311 11.70 11.63 2.98
N TYR A 312 11.99 12.73 3.68
CA TYR A 312 11.52 14.05 3.29
C TYR A 312 12.06 14.48 1.92
N LYS A 313 13.37 14.26 1.66
CA LYS A 313 13.98 14.54 0.35
C LYS A 313 13.31 13.73 -0.77
N ARG A 314 13.15 12.42 -0.57
CA ARG A 314 12.56 11.50 -1.55
C ARG A 314 11.11 11.86 -1.86
N ARG A 315 10.34 12.27 -0.85
CA ARG A 315 9.02 12.85 -1.01
C ARG A 315 9.06 14.13 -1.86
N SER A 316 9.96 15.08 -1.56
CA SER A 316 10.07 16.35 -2.31
C SER A 316 10.47 16.14 -3.78
N GLU A 317 11.16 15.05 -4.10
CA GLU A 317 11.48 14.62 -5.46
C GLU A 317 10.31 13.89 -6.16
N PHE A 318 9.13 13.82 -5.53
CA PHE A 318 7.98 13.03 -6.00
C PHE A 318 8.32 11.55 -6.26
N ASN A 319 9.25 11.01 -5.48
CA ASN A 319 9.72 9.63 -5.57
C ASN A 319 9.97 9.07 -4.15
N PRO A 320 8.92 8.95 -3.32
CA PRO A 320 9.05 8.57 -1.92
C PRO A 320 9.55 7.12 -1.79
N LEU A 321 10.22 6.84 -0.67
CA LEU A 321 10.47 5.46 -0.23
C LEU A 321 9.25 5.00 0.56
N TRP A 322 8.60 3.92 0.13
CA TRP A 322 7.29 3.50 0.62
C TRP A 322 7.37 2.72 1.94
N ASN A 323 8.08 3.28 2.92
CA ASN A 323 8.28 2.66 4.23
C ASN A 323 7.77 3.54 5.37
N HIS A 324 7.39 2.86 6.45
CA HIS A 324 7.25 3.44 7.77
C HIS A 324 8.19 2.67 8.69
N VAL A 325 9.17 3.35 9.27
CA VAL A 325 10.22 2.74 10.07
C VAL A 325 10.10 3.13 11.53
N LEU A 326 10.43 2.19 12.42
CA LEU A 326 10.68 2.46 13.84
C LEU A 326 12.17 2.30 14.09
N VAL A 327 12.81 3.35 14.61
CA VAL A 327 14.21 3.34 15.01
C VAL A 327 14.26 3.20 16.52
N ALA A 328 14.81 2.09 17.00
CA ALA A 328 14.93 1.72 18.40
C ALA A 328 16.40 1.56 18.79
N GLY A 329 16.81 2.07 19.95
CA GLY A 329 18.18 1.92 20.42
C GLY A 329 18.53 2.90 21.52
N PHE A 330 19.77 3.39 21.51
CA PHE A 330 20.25 4.41 22.43
C PHE A 330 20.62 5.71 21.72
N ASP A 331 20.43 6.84 22.40
CA ASP A 331 20.97 8.12 21.96
C ASP A 331 22.43 8.32 22.41
N GLY A 332 23.03 9.46 22.07
CA GLY A 332 24.41 9.79 22.46
C GLY A 332 24.62 9.95 23.97
N ASP A 333 23.54 10.17 24.74
CA ASP A 333 23.58 10.27 26.21
C ASP A 333 23.26 8.91 26.87
N LYS A 334 23.25 7.82 26.10
CA LYS A 334 22.89 6.46 26.53
C LYS A 334 21.48 6.35 27.12
N LYS A 335 20.53 7.16 26.64
CA LYS A 335 19.12 7.04 27.01
C LYS A 335 18.34 6.19 25.99
N PRO A 336 17.36 5.39 26.42
CA PRO A 336 16.50 4.64 25.51
C PRO A 336 15.78 5.53 24.50
N PHE A 337 16.03 5.27 23.22
CA PHE A 337 15.52 6.03 22.09
C PHE A 337 14.56 5.18 21.26
N LEU A 338 13.38 5.73 20.96
CA LEU A 338 12.38 5.11 20.11
C LEU A 338 11.62 6.21 19.37
N SER A 339 11.71 6.20 18.05
CA SER A 339 11.07 7.18 17.17
C SER A 339 10.65 6.57 15.85
N SER A 340 9.58 7.11 15.27
CA SER A 340 9.07 6.74 13.95
C SER A 340 9.50 7.74 12.88
N ALA A 341 9.60 7.26 11.64
CA ALA A 341 9.67 8.08 10.43
C ALA A 341 8.85 7.42 9.32
N ASP A 342 7.98 8.18 8.64
CA ASP A 342 7.14 7.67 7.55
C ASP A 342 7.60 8.15 6.16
N LEU A 343 6.96 7.64 5.12
CA LEU A 343 7.25 8.00 3.72
C LEU A 343 7.10 9.50 3.41
N LEU A 344 6.39 10.25 4.26
CA LEU A 344 6.19 11.69 4.11
C LEU A 344 7.28 12.50 4.83
N GLY A 345 8.16 11.84 5.57
CA GLY A 345 9.15 12.46 6.45
C GLY A 345 8.55 12.96 7.76
N THR A 346 7.32 12.59 8.11
CA THR A 346 6.76 12.86 9.43
C THR A 346 7.50 12.03 10.46
N THR A 347 7.81 12.65 11.59
CA THR A 347 8.52 12.00 12.69
C THR A 347 7.86 12.29 14.02
N PHE A 348 7.85 11.30 14.90
CA PHE A 348 7.47 11.50 16.29
C PHE A 348 8.13 10.44 17.18
N SER A 349 8.14 10.72 18.48
CA SER A 349 8.73 9.85 19.51
C SER A 349 7.69 9.57 20.57
N ALA A 350 7.63 8.32 21.05
CA ALA A 350 6.76 7.93 22.14
C ALA A 350 7.38 6.77 22.94
N PRO A 351 6.91 6.50 24.17
CA PRO A 351 7.33 5.33 24.94
C PRO A 351 6.97 4.00 24.28
N HIS A 352 5.93 3.97 23.44
CA HIS A 352 5.49 2.81 22.70
C HIS A 352 4.97 3.24 21.32
N LEU A 353 5.36 2.52 20.28
CA LEU A 353 5.06 2.86 18.88
C LEU A 353 4.66 1.60 18.11
N ALA A 354 3.80 1.78 17.11
CA ALA A 354 3.53 0.74 16.14
C ALA A 354 3.25 1.33 14.75
N THR A 355 3.52 0.54 13.71
CA THR A 355 3.24 0.89 12.31
C THR A 355 2.10 0.05 11.73
N GLY A 356 1.54 0.48 10.59
CA GLY A 356 0.50 -0.27 9.88
C GLY A 356 -0.72 -0.56 10.75
N PHE A 357 -1.24 -1.78 10.68
CA PHE A 357 -2.36 -2.24 11.52
C PHE A 357 -2.02 -2.25 13.01
N GLY A 358 -0.75 -2.40 13.37
CA GLY A 358 -0.23 -2.26 14.74
C GLY A 358 -0.62 -0.93 15.39
N ALA A 359 -0.66 0.16 14.63
CA ALA A 359 -1.08 1.46 15.15
C ALA A 359 -2.52 1.46 15.67
N HIS A 360 -3.39 0.63 15.08
CA HIS A 360 -4.81 0.54 15.44
C HIS A 360 -5.10 -0.54 16.50
N LEU A 361 -4.34 -1.64 16.48
CA LEU A 361 -4.62 -2.82 17.32
C LEU A 361 -3.65 -2.98 18.50
N ALA A 362 -2.35 -2.74 18.28
CA ALA A 362 -1.33 -2.92 19.31
C ALA A 362 -1.22 -1.70 20.23
N VAL A 363 -1.26 -0.47 19.69
CA VAL A 363 -1.13 0.76 20.50
C VAL A 363 -2.18 0.86 21.62
N PRO A 364 -3.47 0.54 21.43
CA PRO A 364 -4.43 0.56 22.53
C PRO A 364 -4.11 -0.44 23.66
N ILE A 365 -3.58 -1.61 23.31
CA ILE A 365 -3.13 -2.61 24.30
C ILE A 365 -1.94 -2.04 25.09
N LEU A 366 -0.96 -1.46 24.39
CA LEU A 366 0.22 -0.88 25.01
C LEU A 366 -0.13 0.32 25.90
N ARG A 367 -1.03 1.20 25.48
CA ARG A 367 -1.52 2.33 26.30
C ARG A 367 -2.25 1.87 27.56
N ARG A 368 -2.96 0.73 27.49
CA ARG A 368 -3.63 0.14 28.66
C ARG A 368 -2.64 -0.50 29.63
N LEU A 369 -1.60 -1.17 29.13
CA LEU A 369 -0.58 -1.82 29.95
C LEU A 369 0.44 -0.82 30.53
N PHE A 370 0.74 0.23 29.77
CA PHE A 370 1.69 1.30 30.08
C PHE A 370 1.02 2.67 29.86
N PRO A 371 0.15 3.11 30.78
CA PRO A 371 -0.43 4.46 30.76
C PRO A 371 0.64 5.55 30.79
N GLU A 372 0.33 6.75 30.31
CA GLU A 372 1.30 7.86 30.24
C GLU A 372 1.81 8.30 31.61
N GLU A 373 1.02 8.09 32.66
CA GLU A 373 1.41 8.39 34.05
C GLU A 373 2.41 7.39 34.62
N ARG A 374 2.54 6.19 34.02
CA ARG A 374 3.48 5.16 34.48
C ARG A 374 4.89 5.51 33.97
N PRO A 375 5.85 5.81 34.86
CA PRO A 375 7.21 6.14 34.44
C PRO A 375 7.88 4.93 33.78
N ILE A 376 8.72 5.19 32.77
CA ILE A 376 9.41 4.16 31.98
C ILE A 376 10.33 3.32 32.89
N GLU A 377 10.88 3.94 33.93
CA GLU A 377 11.76 3.34 34.93
C GLU A 377 11.06 2.22 35.73
N SER A 378 9.72 2.22 35.78
CA SER A 378 8.93 1.18 36.44
C SER A 378 8.59 -0.02 35.56
N ILE A 379 8.89 0.04 34.26
CA ILE A 379 8.59 -1.01 33.29
C ILE A 379 9.82 -1.92 33.19
N THR A 380 9.65 -3.18 33.48
CA THR A 380 10.73 -4.18 33.38
C THR A 380 10.89 -4.70 31.95
N LYS A 381 12.07 -5.27 31.63
CA LYS A 381 12.32 -5.96 30.35
C LYS A 381 11.26 -7.04 30.07
N ASP A 382 10.94 -7.84 31.08
CA ASP A 382 10.01 -8.97 30.95
C ASP A 382 8.57 -8.51 30.70
N GLU A 383 8.11 -7.46 31.39
CA GLU A 383 6.80 -6.86 31.13
C GLU A 383 6.69 -6.32 29.70
N ALA A 384 7.74 -5.64 29.19
CA ALA A 384 7.75 -5.11 27.83
C ALA A 384 7.73 -6.24 26.78
N VAL A 385 8.52 -7.29 26.97
CA VAL A 385 8.54 -8.46 26.09
C VAL A 385 7.18 -9.18 26.11
N ALA A 386 6.58 -9.36 27.29
CA ALA A 386 5.26 -9.96 27.43
C ALA A 386 4.18 -9.13 26.71
N ALA A 387 4.22 -7.80 26.85
CA ALA A 387 3.30 -6.90 26.15
C ALA A 387 3.45 -6.98 24.63
N LEU A 388 4.68 -7.07 24.11
CA LEU A 388 4.93 -7.25 22.68
C LEU A 388 4.39 -8.60 22.18
N ARG A 389 4.61 -9.70 22.91
CA ARG A 389 4.05 -11.01 22.57
C ARG A 389 2.53 -10.97 22.50
N GLU A 390 1.89 -10.29 23.44
CA GLU A 390 0.43 -10.12 23.43
C GLU A 390 -0.04 -9.32 22.20
N CYS A 391 0.68 -8.24 21.85
CA CYS A 391 0.36 -7.44 20.68
C CYS A 391 0.51 -8.24 19.38
N ILE A 392 1.59 -9.01 19.22
CA ILE A 392 1.80 -9.87 18.05
C ILE A 392 0.72 -10.94 17.95
N LYS A 393 0.31 -11.54 19.08
CA LYS A 393 -0.80 -12.52 19.11
C LYS A 393 -2.12 -11.90 18.64
N VAL A 394 -2.44 -10.67 19.07
CA VAL A 394 -3.65 -9.97 18.61
C VAL A 394 -3.57 -9.60 17.13
N LEU A 395 -2.40 -9.17 16.67
CA LEU A 395 -2.17 -8.90 15.25
C LEU A 395 -2.36 -10.16 14.42
N TRP A 396 -1.83 -11.30 14.85
CA TRP A 396 -2.04 -12.59 14.19
C TRP A 396 -3.53 -12.94 14.02
N TYR A 397 -4.36 -12.66 15.03
CA TYR A 397 -5.80 -12.94 14.94
C TYR A 397 -6.58 -12.00 14.02
N ARG A 398 -6.12 -10.76 13.82
CA ARG A 398 -6.94 -9.68 13.25
C ARG A 398 -6.37 -9.04 11.99
N ASP A 399 -5.07 -9.21 11.74
CA ASP A 399 -4.40 -8.75 10.53
C ASP A 399 -4.25 -9.91 9.53
N ALA A 400 -5.00 -9.84 8.42
CA ALA A 400 -4.99 -10.84 7.36
C ALA A 400 -3.68 -10.87 6.54
N ARG A 401 -2.72 -9.98 6.86
CA ARG A 401 -1.39 -9.89 6.26
C ARG A 401 -0.30 -10.07 7.31
N SER A 402 -0.61 -10.80 8.38
CA SER A 402 0.36 -11.20 9.39
C SER A 402 0.68 -12.70 9.31
N LEU A 403 1.74 -13.12 9.99
CA LEU A 403 2.13 -14.54 10.16
C LEU A 403 2.38 -14.85 11.63
N ASP A 404 2.25 -16.13 12.00
CA ASP A 404 2.50 -16.62 13.35
C ASP A 404 3.99 -16.67 13.72
N LYS A 405 4.89 -16.58 12.74
CA LYS A 405 6.33 -16.46 12.93
C LYS A 405 6.80 -15.01 12.92
N TYR A 406 7.58 -14.64 13.93
CA TYR A 406 8.06 -13.27 14.10
C TYR A 406 9.47 -13.23 14.68
N SER A 407 10.09 -12.05 14.57
CA SER A 407 11.37 -11.73 15.17
C SER A 407 11.15 -10.72 16.30
N LEU A 408 11.84 -10.90 17.42
CA LEU A 408 11.82 -10.00 18.56
C LEU A 408 13.24 -9.61 18.90
N ALA A 409 13.48 -8.33 19.12
CA ALA A 409 14.77 -7.85 19.54
C ALA A 409 14.67 -7.00 20.81
N VAL A 410 15.66 -7.16 21.67
CA VAL A 410 15.82 -6.37 22.89
C VAL A 410 17.15 -5.64 22.81
N ILE A 411 17.09 -4.32 22.96
CA ILE A 411 18.25 -3.44 22.94
C ILE A 411 18.48 -2.93 24.35
N THR A 412 19.66 -3.24 24.90
CA THR A 412 20.13 -2.82 26.23
C THR A 412 21.51 -2.16 26.11
N GLU A 413 22.05 -1.60 27.19
CA GLU A 413 23.39 -0.99 27.16
C GLU A 413 24.49 -2.02 26.82
N GLU A 414 24.27 -3.30 27.15
CA GLU A 414 25.19 -4.40 26.83
C GLU A 414 25.21 -4.74 25.33
N GLY A 415 24.17 -4.34 24.60
CA GLY A 415 24.05 -4.54 23.17
C GLY A 415 22.66 -4.98 22.72
N VAL A 416 22.63 -5.54 21.52
CA VAL A 416 21.42 -5.93 20.79
C VAL A 416 21.29 -7.45 20.74
N GLU A 417 20.21 -7.97 21.33
CA GLU A 417 19.83 -9.38 21.29
C GLU A 417 18.65 -9.56 20.33
N ILE A 418 18.80 -10.36 19.26
CA ILE A 418 17.73 -10.66 18.30
C ILE A 418 17.35 -12.13 18.42
N GLN A 419 16.09 -12.37 18.74
CA GLN A 419 15.45 -13.69 18.76
C GLN A 419 14.63 -13.83 17.47
N GLU A 420 15.20 -14.55 16.52
CA GLU A 420 14.55 -14.84 15.24
C GLU A 420 13.62 -16.06 15.37
N ASP A 421 12.66 -16.15 14.44
CA ASP A 421 11.79 -17.32 14.25
C ASP A 421 11.01 -17.77 15.49
N GLN A 422 10.64 -16.80 16.33
CA GLN A 422 9.69 -17.01 17.42
C GLN A 422 8.31 -17.32 16.85
N GLN A 423 7.54 -18.15 17.55
CA GLN A 423 6.19 -18.52 17.14
C GLN A 423 5.15 -18.02 18.15
N VAL A 424 3.97 -17.62 17.67
CA VAL A 424 2.87 -17.21 18.54
C VAL A 424 2.31 -18.40 19.32
N GLU A 425 2.46 -18.35 20.64
CA GLU A 425 1.98 -19.37 21.58
C GLU A 425 0.61 -19.01 22.21
N ALA A 426 0.06 -19.94 23.00
CA ALA A 426 -1.17 -19.78 23.78
C ALA A 426 -2.37 -19.27 22.95
N GLN A 427 -2.56 -19.85 21.76
CA GLN A 427 -3.66 -19.50 20.89
C GLN A 427 -4.99 -20.06 21.40
N SER A 428 -6.08 -19.28 21.31
CA SER A 428 -7.41 -19.69 21.78
C SER A 428 -8.40 -19.76 20.62
N TRP A 429 -8.63 -20.98 20.14
CA TRP A 429 -9.58 -21.30 19.07
C TRP A 429 -10.77 -22.14 19.55
N ALA A 430 -10.86 -22.43 20.85
CA ALA A 430 -11.88 -23.32 21.43
C ALA A 430 -13.32 -22.85 21.16
N PHE A 431 -13.54 -21.54 21.05
CA PHE A 431 -14.86 -20.97 20.75
C PHE A 431 -15.36 -21.34 19.35
N ALA A 432 -14.48 -21.72 18.41
CA ALA A 432 -14.86 -22.08 17.05
C ALA A 432 -15.81 -23.30 17.02
N GLU A 433 -15.67 -24.25 17.96
CA GLU A 433 -16.56 -25.41 18.08
C GLU A 433 -18.01 -25.01 18.40
N THR A 434 -18.19 -23.85 19.06
CA THR A 434 -19.50 -23.35 19.47
C THR A 434 -20.21 -22.58 18.35
N ILE A 435 -19.49 -22.16 17.30
CA ILE A 435 -20.04 -21.36 16.21
C ILE A 435 -20.66 -22.31 15.17
N LYS A 436 -21.99 -22.23 15.00
CA LYS A 436 -22.73 -22.96 13.95
C LYS A 436 -23.59 -22.00 13.13
N GLY A 437 -23.46 -22.11 11.81
CA GLY A 437 -24.19 -21.26 10.87
C GLY A 437 -23.89 -19.77 11.04
N TYR A 438 -24.76 -18.94 10.46
CA TYR A 438 -24.68 -17.47 10.51
C TYR A 438 -26.04 -16.85 10.90
N GLY A 439 -26.89 -17.63 11.58
CA GLY A 439 -28.28 -17.25 11.88
C GLY A 439 -29.12 -18.42 12.41
N ALA A 440 -30.19 -18.78 11.72
CA ALA A 440 -31.21 -19.72 12.20
C ALA A 440 -30.83 -21.22 12.16
N GLN A 441 -29.56 -21.56 11.93
CA GLN A 441 -29.13 -22.96 11.95
C GLN A 441 -29.01 -23.46 13.39
N VAL A 442 -29.99 -24.25 13.80
CA VAL A 442 -29.97 -25.02 15.05
C VAL A 442 -29.66 -26.48 14.71
N ASN A 443 -28.87 -27.12 15.57
CA ASN A 443 -28.28 -28.48 15.46
C ASN A 443 -28.86 -29.46 14.45
#